data_AF-A0A957F026-F1
#
_entry.id   AF-A0A957F026-F1
#
_cell.length_a   1.000
_cell.length_b   1.000
_cell.length_c   1.000
_cell.angle_alpha   90.00
_cell.angle_beta   90.00
_cell.angle_gamma   90.00
#
_symmetry.space_group_name_H-M   'P 1'
#
loop_
_entity.id
_entity.type
_entity.pdbx_description
1 polymer ?
#
loop_
_entity_poly.entity_id
_entity_poly.type
_entity_poly.pdbx_seq_one_letter_code
_entity_poly.pdbx_strand_id
1 'polypeptide(L)'
;EGDQQIWGECSRLLTNCIIYYNAVILSRLLEVKQLNGDAIQIERLARVSPIAWQHVNFQGRYTFLESQPTPNINELVERLGRYPISLPDPLD
;
A
#
# COMPACT_ATOMS: atom_id res chain seq x y z
N GLU A 1 -31.90 -8.94 4.19
CA GLU A 1 -31.52 -7.58 3.74
C GLU A 1 -30.49 -6.92 4.66
N GLY A 2 -30.69 -6.89 5.99
CA GLY A 2 -29.74 -6.29 6.94
C GLY A 2 -28.30 -6.83 6.87
N ASP A 3 -28.12 -8.15 6.81
CA ASP A 3 -26.77 -8.74 6.76
C ASP A 3 -26.00 -8.32 5.51
N GLN A 4 -26.67 -8.27 4.35
CA GLN A 4 -26.04 -7.87 3.08
C GLN A 4 -25.57 -6.41 3.11
N GLN A 5 -26.31 -5.54 3.81
CA GLN A 5 -25.89 -4.16 4.03
C GLN A 5 -24.65 -4.08 4.93
N ILE A 6 -24.61 -4.86 6.01
CA ILE A 6 -23.45 -4.92 6.92
C ILE A 6 -22.21 -5.41 6.14
N TRP A 7 -22.34 -6.46 5.34
CA TRP A 7 -21.25 -6.96 4.49
C TRP A 7 -20.75 -5.90 3.51
N GLY A 8 -21.65 -5.13 2.91
CA GLY A 8 -21.31 -4.01 2.03
C GLY A 8 -20.49 -2.94 2.74
N GLU A 9 -20.95 -2.49 3.91
CA GLU A 9 -20.25 -1.47 4.68
C GLU A 9 -18.90 -1.96 5.24
N CYS A 10 -18.81 -3.22 5.68
CA CYS A 10 -17.53 -3.84 6.08
C CYS A 10 -16.53 -3.90 4.90
N SER A 11 -17.01 -4.26 3.70
CA SER A 11 -16.17 -4.31 2.50
C SER A 11 -15.68 -2.92 2.09
N ARG A 12 -16.54 -1.89 2.21
CA ARG A 12 -16.17 -0.49 1.97
C ARG A 12 -15.12 -0.01 2.96
N LEU A 13 -15.30 -0.31 4.24
CA LEU A 13 -14.33 0.02 5.28
C LEU A 13 -12.96 -0.62 4.97
N LEU A 14 -12.92 -1.92 4.68
CA LEU A 14 -11.69 -2.63 4.37
C LEU A 14 -11.00 -2.06 3.11
N THR A 15 -11.78 -1.76 2.07
CA THR A 15 -11.28 -1.13 0.84
C THR A 15 -10.63 0.22 1.15
N ASN A 16 -11.28 1.06 1.94
CA ASN A 16 -10.74 2.36 2.35
C ASN A 16 -9.45 2.21 3.17
N CYS A 17 -9.36 1.21 4.06
CA CYS A 17 -8.15 0.92 4.82
C CYS A 17 -6.97 0.53 3.90
N ILE A 18 -7.21 -0.29 2.87
CA ILE A 18 -6.19 -0.67 1.89
C ILE A 18 -5.72 0.54 1.09
N ILE A 19 -6.66 1.35 0.57
CA ILE A 19 -6.34 2.55 -0.19
C ILE A 19 -5.53 3.52 0.65
N TYR A 20 -5.95 3.76 1.90
CA TYR A 20 -5.23 4.62 2.82
C TYR A 20 -3.81 4.11 3.09
N TYR A 21 -3.66 2.83 3.43
CA TYR A 21 -2.37 2.20 3.68
C TYR A 21 -1.42 2.34 2.48
N ASN A 22 -1.90 2.00 1.28
CA ASN A 22 -1.13 2.10 0.04
C ASN A 22 -0.77 3.57 -0.26
N ALA A 23 -1.72 4.50 -0.16
CA ALA A 23 -1.49 5.91 -0.41
C ALA A 23 -0.42 6.49 0.53
N VAL A 24 -0.46 6.17 1.83
CA VAL A 24 0.55 6.65 2.79
C VAL A 24 1.95 6.16 2.41
N ILE A 25 2.10 4.88 2.06
CA ILE A 25 3.40 4.32 1.65
C ILE A 25 3.90 4.99 0.36
N LEU A 26 3.03 5.11 -0.65
CA LEU A 26 3.37 5.72 -1.94
C LEU A 26 3.74 7.19 -1.78
N SER A 27 3.02 7.96 -0.97
CA SER A 27 3.33 9.36 -0.69
C SER A 27 4.70 9.52 -0.04
N ARG A 28 5.02 8.71 0.98
CA ARG A 28 6.33 8.79 1.65
C ARG A 28 7.48 8.31 0.75
N LEU A 29 7.25 7.28 -0.07
CA LEU A 29 8.23 6.86 -1.07
C LEU A 29 8.48 7.97 -2.10
N LEU A 30 7.44 8.68 -2.53
CA LEU A 30 7.56 9.81 -3.45
C LEU A 30 8.44 10.91 -2.86
N GLU A 31 8.22 11.29 -1.60
CA GLU A 31 9.06 12.26 -0.88
C GLU A 31 10.54 11.84 -0.88
N VAL A 32 10.82 10.57 -0.54
CA VAL A 32 12.20 10.03 -0.55
C VAL A 32 12.83 10.11 -1.95
N LYS A 33 12.10 9.73 -3.01
CA LYS A 33 12.63 9.77 -4.39
C LYS A 33 12.82 11.21 -4.88
N GLN A 34 11.94 12.14 -4.49
CA GLN A 34 12.08 13.58 -4.79
C GLN A 34 13.33 14.17 -4.13
N LEU A 35 13.57 13.87 -2.84
CA LEU A 35 14.77 14.31 -2.14
C LEU A 35 16.06 13.78 -2.78
N ASN A 36 16.01 12.58 -3.36
CA ASN A 36 17.14 11.97 -4.07
C ASN A 36 17.27 12.42 -5.54
N GLY A 37 16.31 13.19 -6.07
CA GLY A 37 16.31 13.65 -7.47
C GLY A 37 16.10 12.53 -8.51
N ASP A 38 15.49 11.41 -8.12
CA ASP A 38 15.38 10.21 -8.96
C ASP A 38 14.13 10.23 -9.86
N ALA A 39 14.21 10.99 -10.96
CA ALA A 39 13.09 11.21 -11.88
C ALA A 39 12.51 9.91 -12.47
N ILE A 40 13.36 8.93 -12.79
CA ILE A 40 12.93 7.63 -13.35
C ILE A 40 12.10 6.87 -12.31
N GLN A 41 12.55 6.84 -11.06
CA GLN A 41 11.79 6.17 -10.00
C GLN A 41 10.48 6.89 -9.66
N ILE A 42 10.44 8.22 -9.76
CA ILE A 42 9.20 9.00 -9.59
C ILE A 42 8.18 8.63 -10.67
N GLU A 43 8.60 8.56 -11.93
CA GLU A 43 7.72 8.18 -13.04
C GLU A 43 7.17 6.75 -12.85
N ARG A 44 8.03 5.82 -12.47
CA ARG A 44 7.61 4.44 -12.17
C ARG A 44 6.66 4.37 -10.97
N LEU A 45 6.92 5.14 -9.91
CA LEU A 45 6.05 5.20 -8.74
C LEU A 45 4.65 5.72 -9.10
N ALA A 46 4.55 6.69 -9.99
CA ALA A 46 3.27 7.24 -10.45
C ALA A 46 2.39 6.20 -11.19
N ARG A 47 2.99 5.13 -11.69
CA ARG A 47 2.27 4.00 -12.33
C ARG A 47 1.80 2.95 -11.32
N VAL A 48 2.21 3.03 -10.06
CA VAL A 48 1.77 2.10 -9.02
C VAL A 48 0.37 2.47 -8.57
N SER A 49 -0.55 1.51 -8.66
CA SER A 49 -1.94 1.72 -8.29
C SER A 49 -2.12 1.74 -6.76
N PRO A 50 -2.79 2.77 -6.19
CA PRO A 50 -3.11 2.80 -4.77
C PRO A 50 -4.18 1.77 -4.39
N ILE A 51 -4.89 1.18 -5.37
CA ILE A 51 -5.85 0.09 -5.14
C ILE A 51 -5.22 -1.30 -5.31
N ALA A 52 -3.90 -1.39 -5.54
CA ALA A 52 -3.22 -2.66 -5.71
C ALA A 52 -3.33 -3.51 -4.42
N TRP A 53 -3.92 -4.68 -4.54
CA TRP A 53 -4.22 -5.57 -3.41
C TRP A 53 -3.48 -6.91 -3.49
N GLN A 54 -2.75 -7.18 -4.59
CA GLN A 54 -2.04 -8.45 -4.82
C GLN A 54 -1.00 -8.78 -3.72
N HIS A 55 -0.53 -7.77 -3.01
CA HIS A 55 0.42 -7.92 -1.90
C HIS A 55 -0.27 -8.11 -0.53
N VAL A 56 -1.61 -8.00 -0.47
CA VAL A 56 -2.42 -8.15 0.75
C VAL A 56 -2.93 -9.59 0.83
N ASN A 57 -2.60 -10.30 1.92
CA ASN A 57 -3.01 -11.68 2.10
C ASN A 57 -4.43 -11.78 2.72
N PHE A 58 -5.48 -11.75 1.91
CA PHE A 58 -6.85 -11.88 2.44
C PHE A 58 -7.19 -13.27 3.01
N GLN A 59 -6.45 -14.30 2.62
CA GLN A 59 -6.73 -15.70 3.02
C GLN A 59 -5.88 -16.16 4.21
N GLY A 60 -5.13 -15.24 4.82
CA GLY A 60 -4.35 -15.50 6.02
C GLY A 60 -5.23 -15.91 7.20
N ARG A 61 -4.70 -16.75 8.08
CA ARG A 61 -5.31 -16.97 9.40
C ARG A 61 -4.81 -15.88 10.33
N TYR A 62 -5.70 -14.96 10.67
CA TYR A 62 -5.40 -13.85 11.56
C TYR A 62 -5.92 -14.15 12.96
N THR A 63 -5.06 -13.99 13.96
CA THR A 63 -5.47 -13.98 15.36
C THR A 63 -5.43 -12.54 15.84
N PHE A 64 -6.57 -12.04 16.31
CA PHE A 64 -6.61 -10.74 16.99
C PHE A 64 -5.90 -10.90 18.33
N LEU A 65 -4.65 -10.45 18.41
CA LEU A 65 -3.93 -10.38 19.68
C LEU A 65 -4.25 -9.04 20.33
N GLU A 66 -4.49 -9.05 21.64
CA GLU A 66 -4.86 -7.85 22.41
C GLU A 66 -3.77 -6.76 22.39
N SER A 67 -2.52 -7.14 22.14
CA SER A 67 -1.43 -6.20 21.91
C SER A 67 -0.55 -6.69 20.76
N GLN A 68 -0.72 -6.07 19.59
CA GLN A 68 0.34 -6.06 18.57
C GLN A 68 0.89 -4.65 18.45
N PRO A 69 2.21 -4.50 18.31
CA PRO A 69 2.78 -3.21 17.99
C PRO A 69 2.22 -2.72 16.66
N THR A 70 1.79 -1.46 16.62
CA THR A 70 1.32 -0.82 15.40
C THR A 70 2.44 -0.88 14.35
N PRO A 71 2.16 -1.31 13.10
CA PRO A 71 3.18 -1.37 12.06
C PRO A 71 3.87 -0.01 11.89
N ASN A 72 5.21 0.00 11.96
CA ASN A 72 5.98 1.22 11.74
C ASN A 72 6.09 1.51 10.24
N ILE A 73 5.23 2.40 9.75
CA ILE A 73 5.20 2.78 8.33
C ILE A 73 6.50 3.47 7.88
N ASN A 74 7.18 4.23 8.76
CA ASN A 74 8.45 4.87 8.40
C ASN A 74 9.53 3.82 8.13
N GLU A 75 9.67 2.84 9.01
CA GLU A 75 10.62 1.75 8.85
C GLU A 75 10.34 0.96 7.56
N LEU A 76 9.08 0.71 7.24
CA LEU A 76 8.69 0.05 5.99
C LEU A 76 9.10 0.87 4.77
N VAL A 77 8.83 2.19 4.76
CA VAL A 77 9.20 3.08 3.66
C VAL A 77 10.71 3.14 3.48
N GLU A 78 11.48 3.24 4.57
CA GLU A 78 12.94 3.22 4.52
C GLU A 78 13.48 1.93 3.90
N ARG A 79 12.88 0.78 4.26
CA ARG A 79 13.25 -0.51 3.69
C ARG A 79 12.90 -0.58 2.20
N LEU A 80 11.69 -0.18 1.82
CA LEU A 80 11.24 -0.19 0.43
C LEU A 80 12.02 0.78 -0.46
N GLY A 81 12.40 1.95 0.08
CA GLY A 81 13.14 2.99 -0.64
C GLY A 81 14.51 2.54 -1.15
N ARG A 82 15.10 1.49 -0.54
CA ARG A 82 16.37 0.88 -0.94
C ARG A 82 16.27 0.05 -2.23
N TYR A 83 15.07 -0.38 -2.59
CA TYR A 83 14.85 -1.18 -3.79
C TYR A 83 14.39 -0.28 -4.95
N PRO A 84 14.91 -0.51 -6.17
CA PRO A 84 14.37 0.15 -7.35
C PRO A 84 12.98 -0.40 -7.65
N ILE A 85 12.06 0.49 -7.96
CA ILE A 85 10.75 0.15 -8.51
C ILE A 85 11.00 -0.40 -9.91
N SER A 86 10.61 -1.67 -10.08
CA SER A 86 10.66 -2.39 -11.34
C SER A 86 9.23 -2.67 -11.78
N LEU A 87 8.73 -1.85 -12.70
CA LEU A 87 7.50 -2.10 -13.43
C LEU A 87 7.88 -2.39 -14.89
N PRO A 88 7.17 -3.29 -15.59
CA PRO A 88 7.37 -3.47 -17.02
C PRO A 88 7.22 -2.13 -17.73
N ASP A 89 8.04 -1.86 -18.74
CA ASP A 89 7.93 -0.61 -19.47
C ASP A 89 6.58 -0.58 -20.21
N PRO A 90 5.98 0.61 -20.44
CA PRO A 90 4.65 0.69 -21.06
C PRO A 90 4.57 0.09 -22.47
N LEU A 91 5.72 -0.22 -23.07
CA LEU A 91 5.90 -0.76 -24.42
C LEU A 91 6.31 -2.25 -24.42
N ASP A 92 6.43 -2.88 -23.25
CA ASP A 92 6.61 -4.34 -23.09
C ASP A 92 5.26 -5.09 -23.10
#